data_AF-A0AAD6A5I5-F1
#
_entry.id   AF-A0AAD6A5I5-F1
#
_cell.length_a   1.000
_cell.length_b   1.000
_cell.length_c   1.000
_cell.angle_alpha   90.00
_cell.angle_beta   90.00
_cell.angle_gamma   90.00
#
_symmetry.space_group_name_H-M   'P 1'
#
loop_
_entity.id
_entity.type
_entity.pdbx_description
1 polymer ?
#
loop_
_entity_poly.entity_id
_entity_poly.type
_entity_poly.pdbx_seq_one_letter_code
_entity_poly.pdbx_strand_id
1 'polypeptide(L)'
;MTHRTEAESRSYLITAPLALRLDAVETVLLQLFGFTEEVPLHVFLKTSMAPDHRVLVREVVTLNAQNQHQAQARVKLHPGQLEKSVSHVILHVQSAEINQHLSIPVSRTNGFLFVQTDKPLYTPHQA
;
A
#
# COMPACT_ATOMS: atom_id res chain seq x y z
N MET A 1 -21.85 -43.56 -1.84
CA MET A 1 -22.34 -42.21 -1.50
C MET A 1 -21.17 -41.48 -0.87
N THR A 2 -20.34 -40.84 -1.70
CA THR A 2 -19.06 -40.25 -1.29
C THR A 2 -19.32 -38.82 -0.87
N HIS A 3 -19.30 -38.56 0.44
CA HIS A 3 -19.33 -37.20 0.98
C HIS A 3 -18.00 -36.54 0.64
N ARG A 4 -17.96 -35.77 -0.45
CA ARG A 4 -16.92 -34.78 -0.69
C ARG A 4 -17.31 -33.58 0.18
N THR A 5 -16.69 -33.43 1.34
CA THR A 5 -16.76 -32.19 2.10
C THR A 5 -16.18 -31.11 1.19
N GLU A 6 -17.02 -30.22 0.68
CA GLU A 6 -16.57 -28.96 0.08
C GLU A 6 -15.90 -28.18 1.21
N ALA A 7 -14.61 -28.43 1.42
CA ALA A 7 -13.78 -27.51 2.17
C ALA A 7 -13.87 -26.19 1.40
N GLU A 8 -14.58 -25.21 1.96
CA GLU A 8 -14.71 -23.87 1.37
C GLU A 8 -13.31 -23.38 0.99
N SER A 9 -13.09 -23.13 -0.29
CA SER A 9 -11.77 -22.72 -0.79
C SER A 9 -11.49 -21.29 -0.33
N ARG A 10 -10.68 -21.15 0.72
CA ARG A 10 -10.21 -19.85 1.20
C ARG A 10 -9.35 -19.18 0.14
N SER A 11 -9.63 -17.92 -0.15
CA SER A 11 -8.84 -17.11 -1.08
C SER A 11 -8.82 -15.64 -0.64
N TYR A 12 -7.93 -14.85 -1.23
CA TYR A 12 -7.74 -13.45 -0.87
C TYR A 12 -7.42 -12.60 -2.09
N LEU A 13 -7.72 -11.30 -1.99
CA LEU A 13 -7.35 -10.29 -2.97
C LEU A 13 -6.67 -9.11 -2.28
N ILE A 14 -5.49 -8.75 -2.79
CA ILE A 14 -4.71 -7.60 -2.35
C ILE A 14 -4.57 -6.68 -3.55
N THR A 15 -5.11 -5.47 -3.46
CA THR A 15 -4.99 -4.45 -4.50
C THR A 15 -4.21 -3.27 -3.97
N ALA A 16 -3.17 -2.85 -4.68
CA ALA A 16 -2.32 -1.73 -4.33
C ALA A 16 -2.04 -0.86 -5.55
N PRO A 17 -1.59 0.40 -5.38
CA PRO A 17 -1.15 1.24 -6.48
C PRO A 17 0.01 0.60 -7.24
N LEU A 18 0.06 0.82 -8.55
CA LEU A 18 1.16 0.34 -9.40
C LEU A 18 2.51 0.95 -8.98
N ALA A 19 2.51 2.16 -8.44
CA ALA A 19 3.66 2.84 -7.89
C ALA A 19 3.24 3.64 -6.65
N LEU A 20 4.08 3.68 -5.62
CA LEU A 20 3.85 4.47 -4.42
C LEU A 20 4.45 5.86 -4.59
N ARG A 21 3.70 6.91 -4.25
CA ARG A 21 4.24 8.27 -4.21
C ARG A 21 4.74 8.61 -2.83
N LEU A 22 5.96 9.12 -2.79
CA LEU A 22 6.58 9.57 -1.56
C LEU A 22 5.83 10.81 -1.03
N ASP A 23 5.57 10.82 0.27
CA ASP A 23 4.72 11.77 1.00
C ASP A 23 3.20 11.73 0.68
N ALA A 24 2.75 10.79 -0.14
CA ALA A 24 1.31 10.54 -0.36
C ALA A 24 0.78 9.48 0.62
N VAL A 25 -0.49 9.60 1.00
CA VAL A 25 -1.23 8.51 1.66
C VAL A 25 -1.79 7.62 0.56
N GLU A 26 -1.26 6.42 0.46
CA GLU A 26 -1.64 5.41 -0.51
C GLU A 26 -2.58 4.38 0.15
N THR A 27 -3.49 3.82 -0.63
CA THR A 27 -4.49 2.85 -0.13
C THR A 27 -4.20 1.46 -0.66
N VAL A 28 -4.13 0.48 0.23
CA VAL A 28 -4.08 -0.95 -0.09
C VAL A 28 -5.41 -1.57 0.31
N LEU A 29 -6.15 -2.12 -0.66
CA LEU A 29 -7.40 -2.83 -0.43
C LEU A 29 -7.13 -4.30 -0.16
N LEU A 30 -7.76 -4.82 0.90
CA LEU A 30 -7.63 -6.20 1.35
C LEU A 30 -9.03 -6.82 1.41
N GLN A 31 -9.19 -8.00 0.81
CA GLN A 31 -10.45 -8.74 0.80
C GLN A 31 -10.14 -10.23 1.02
N LEU A 32 -10.92 -10.88 1.88
CA LEU A 32 -10.83 -12.32 2.14
C LEU A 32 -12.14 -13.00 1.74
N PHE A 33 -12.03 -14.21 1.17
CA PHE A 33 -13.16 -15.01 0.71
C PHE A 33 -13.11 -16.40 1.34
N GLY A 34 -14.25 -16.88 1.86
CA GLY A 34 -14.33 -18.17 2.56
C GLY A 34 -13.80 -18.15 4.00
N PHE A 35 -13.61 -16.96 4.58
CA PHE A 35 -13.25 -16.79 5.98
C PHE A 35 -14.50 -16.48 6.80
N THR A 36 -14.59 -17.03 8.01
CA THR A 36 -15.70 -16.79 8.95
C THR A 36 -15.22 -16.15 10.25
N GLU A 37 -13.98 -16.45 10.60
CA GLU A 37 -13.24 -15.90 11.72
C GLU A 37 -12.81 -14.45 11.47
N GLU A 38 -12.43 -13.78 12.56
CA GLU A 38 -11.73 -12.51 12.52
C GLU A 38 -10.25 -12.74 12.18
N VAL A 39 -9.74 -12.01 11.18
CA VAL A 39 -8.37 -12.13 10.69
C VAL A 39 -7.65 -10.79 10.80
N PRO A 40 -6.65 -10.64 11.70
CA PRO A 40 -5.76 -9.49 11.68
C PRO A 40 -4.74 -9.63 10.52
N LEU A 41 -4.72 -8.64 9.64
CA LEU A 41 -3.75 -8.52 8.56
C LEU A 41 -2.74 -7.40 8.89
N HIS A 42 -1.47 -7.76 8.87
CA HIS A 42 -0.37 -6.81 8.96
C HIS A 42 0.07 -6.39 7.55
N VAL A 43 0.09 -5.09 7.28
CA VAL A 43 0.58 -4.51 6.04
C VAL A 43 1.87 -3.75 6.33
N PHE A 44 2.93 -4.12 5.63
CA PHE A 44 4.24 -3.52 5.79
C PHE A 44 4.73 -2.93 4.47
N LEU A 45 5.45 -1.80 4.57
CA LEU A 45 6.40 -1.39 3.55
C LEU A 45 7.81 -1.61 4.09
N LYS A 46 8.63 -2.36 3.35
CA LYS A 46 9.99 -2.75 3.75
C LYS A 46 11.00 -2.39 2.67
N THR A 47 12.25 -2.22 3.04
CA THR A 47 13.33 -2.04 2.05
C THR A 47 13.63 -3.33 1.26
N SER A 48 13.49 -4.49 1.89
CA SER A 48 13.66 -5.81 1.28
C SER A 48 12.95 -6.89 2.12
N MET A 49 13.01 -8.16 1.70
CA MET A 49 12.62 -9.33 2.52
C MET A 49 13.82 -9.99 3.21
N ALA A 50 15.03 -9.41 3.10
CA ALA A 50 16.24 -9.96 3.71
C ALA A 50 16.28 -9.72 5.24
N PRO A 51 17.10 -10.46 6.01
CA PRO A 51 17.14 -10.31 7.47
C PRO A 51 17.46 -8.88 7.96
N ASP A 52 18.25 -8.13 7.20
CA ASP A 52 18.67 -6.75 7.48
C ASP A 52 17.69 -5.67 6.97
N HIS A 53 16.50 -6.07 6.52
CA HIS A 53 15.49 -5.14 6.03
C HIS A 53 15.09 -4.10 7.09
N ARG A 54 14.73 -2.90 6.62
CA ARG A 54 14.10 -1.86 7.43
C ARG A 54 12.60 -1.85 7.16
N VAL A 55 11.81 -1.84 8.23
CA VAL A 55 10.37 -1.59 8.15
C VAL A 55 10.15 -0.08 8.10
N LEU A 56 9.58 0.40 6.99
CA LEU A 56 9.32 1.81 6.74
C LEU A 56 7.93 2.21 7.22
N VAL A 57 6.94 1.32 7.01
CA VAL A 57 5.55 1.48 7.42
C VAL A 57 5.06 0.15 7.99
N ARG A 58 4.23 0.23 9.02
CA ARG A 58 3.46 -0.89 9.57
C ARG A 58 2.04 -0.41 9.84
N GLU A 59 1.08 -1.08 9.23
CA GLU A 59 -0.36 -0.89 9.44
C GLU A 59 -0.98 -2.24 9.82
N VAL A 60 -2.06 -2.20 10.59
CA VAL A 60 -2.82 -3.42 10.94
C VAL A 60 -4.29 -3.15 10.70
N VAL A 61 -4.93 -4.01 9.94
CA VAL A 61 -6.39 -3.99 9.75
C VAL A 61 -6.96 -5.34 10.13
N THR A 62 -8.16 -5.33 10.68
CA THR A 62 -8.87 -6.54 11.09
C THR A 62 -10.02 -6.78 10.14
N LEU A 63 -10.07 -7.94 9.50
CA LEU A 63 -11.15 -8.34 8.58
C LEU A 63 -12.06 -9.34 9.29
N ASN A 64 -13.35 -9.04 9.33
CA ASN A 64 -14.37 -9.81 10.05
C ASN A 64 -15.74 -9.63 9.40
N ALA A 65 -16.76 -10.32 9.92
CA ALA A 65 -18.10 -10.29 9.37
C ALA A 65 -18.71 -8.87 9.31
N GLN A 66 -18.35 -7.99 10.25
CA GLN A 66 -18.86 -6.61 10.34
C GLN A 66 -18.39 -5.74 9.18
N ASN A 67 -17.17 -5.96 8.68
CA ASN A 67 -16.65 -5.29 7.49
C ASN A 67 -16.69 -6.18 6.23
N GLN A 68 -17.51 -7.23 6.27
CA GLN A 68 -17.68 -8.18 5.16
C GLN A 68 -16.34 -8.79 4.71
N HIS A 69 -15.40 -8.93 5.64
CA HIS A 69 -14.03 -9.37 5.42
C HIS A 69 -13.30 -8.52 4.36
N GLN A 70 -13.49 -7.19 4.44
CA GLN A 70 -12.82 -6.22 3.58
C GLN A 70 -12.36 -5.00 4.37
N ALA A 71 -11.17 -4.51 4.08
CA ALA A 71 -10.66 -3.28 4.69
C ALA A 71 -9.64 -2.56 3.80
N GLN A 72 -9.43 -1.28 4.09
CA GLN A 72 -8.40 -0.47 3.47
C GLN A 72 -7.30 -0.19 4.48
N ALA A 73 -6.06 -0.55 4.14
CA ALA A 73 -4.88 -0.11 4.87
C ALA A 73 -4.34 1.17 4.22
N ARG A 74 -4.09 2.20 5.02
CA ARG A 74 -3.51 3.47 4.56
C ARG A 74 -2.03 3.50 4.89
N VAL A 75 -1.19 3.58 3.87
CA VAL A 75 0.27 3.57 4.02
C VAL A 75 0.86 4.87 3.48
N LYS A 76 1.85 5.42 4.18
CA LYS A 76 2.54 6.66 3.76
C LYS A 76 4.05 6.51 3.92
N LEU A 77 4.79 6.67 2.83
CA LEU A 77 6.25 6.75 2.85
C LEU A 77 6.69 8.18 3.07
N HIS A 78 7.39 8.48 4.16
CA HIS A 78 7.87 9.83 4.43
C HIS A 78 9.21 10.12 3.72
N PRO A 79 9.45 11.37 3.25
CA PRO A 79 10.64 11.75 2.48
C PRO A 79 12.00 11.44 3.12
N GLY A 80 12.07 11.35 4.45
CA GLY A 80 13.30 11.06 5.20
C GLY A 80 13.53 9.58 5.53
N GLN A 81 12.56 8.70 5.29
CA GLN A 81 12.69 7.29 5.65
C GLN A 81 13.47 6.48 4.62
N LEU A 82 13.46 6.94 3.37
CA LEU A 82 13.96 6.23 2.20
C LEU A 82 15.11 7.00 1.54
N GLU A 83 16.28 6.36 1.45
CA GLU A 83 17.43 6.92 0.74
C GLU A 83 17.07 7.26 -0.72
N LYS A 84 17.71 8.30 -1.27
CA LYS A 84 17.39 8.79 -2.62
C LYS A 84 17.65 7.77 -3.73
N SER A 85 18.63 6.88 -3.51
CA SER A 85 19.02 5.79 -4.42
C SER A 85 17.98 4.67 -4.52
N VAL A 86 17.13 4.52 -3.50
CA VAL A 86 16.13 3.44 -3.50
C VAL A 86 14.98 3.80 -4.44
N SER A 87 14.73 2.89 -5.38
CA SER A 87 13.69 3.02 -6.42
C SER A 87 12.47 2.14 -6.18
N HIS A 88 12.57 1.15 -5.29
CA HIS A 88 11.51 0.18 -4.99
C HIS A 88 11.43 -0.09 -3.50
N VAL A 89 10.25 -0.46 -3.03
CA VAL A 89 10.02 -1.02 -1.69
C VAL A 89 9.21 -2.30 -1.82
N ILE A 90 9.25 -3.14 -0.80
CA ILE A 90 8.42 -4.33 -0.71
C ILE A 90 7.14 -3.99 0.03
N LEU A 91 5.99 -4.14 -0.63
CA LEU A 91 4.69 -4.29 0.03
C LEU A 91 4.58 -5.73 0.51
N HIS A 92 4.39 -5.92 1.81
CA HIS A 92 4.28 -7.24 2.42
C HIS A 92 3.01 -7.31 3.27
N VAL A 93 2.14 -8.26 2.95
CA VAL A 93 0.89 -8.51 3.67
C VAL A 93 0.98 -9.88 4.35
N GLN A 94 0.76 -9.90 5.66
CA GLN A 94 0.95 -11.08 6.48
C GLN A 94 -0.20 -11.30 7.47
N SER A 95 -0.65 -12.54 7.59
CA SER A 95 -1.45 -13.08 8.70
C SER A 95 -0.97 -14.50 9.04
N ALA A 96 -1.75 -15.27 9.80
CA ALA A 96 -1.47 -16.68 10.04
C ALA A 96 -1.48 -17.53 8.75
N GLU A 97 -2.34 -17.19 7.79
CA GLU A 97 -2.58 -17.97 6.56
C GLU A 97 -2.05 -17.26 5.30
N ILE A 98 -1.68 -15.98 5.41
CA ILE A 98 -1.26 -15.14 4.29
C ILE A 98 0.17 -14.68 4.51
N ASN A 99 1.01 -14.80 3.49
CA ASN A 99 2.38 -14.30 3.47
C ASN A 99 2.77 -13.88 2.05
N GLN A 100 2.20 -12.78 1.58
CA GLN A 100 2.37 -12.30 0.20
C GLN A 100 3.20 -11.03 0.17
N HIS A 101 4.11 -10.92 -0.80
CA HIS A 101 4.89 -9.71 -1.02
C HIS A 101 5.03 -9.35 -2.49
N LEU A 102 5.24 -8.06 -2.76
CA LEU A 102 5.46 -7.52 -4.09
C LEU A 102 6.44 -6.34 -4.02
N SER A 103 7.37 -6.28 -4.98
CA SER A 103 8.23 -5.10 -5.18
C SER A 103 7.44 -4.04 -5.93
N ILE A 104 7.30 -2.85 -5.35
CA ILE A 104 6.55 -1.72 -5.90
C ILE A 104 7.51 -0.54 -6.12
N PRO A 105 7.52 0.07 -7.32
CA PRO A 105 8.34 1.25 -7.58
C PRO A 105 7.87 2.46 -6.76
N VAL A 106 8.81 3.33 -6.41
CA VAL A 106 8.56 4.57 -5.67
C VAL A 106 8.76 5.78 -6.58
N SER A 107 7.72 6.60 -6.71
CA SER A 107 7.79 7.92 -7.33
C SER A 107 8.11 8.99 -6.28
N ARG A 108 9.03 9.90 -6.60
CA ARG A 108 9.32 11.09 -5.78
C ARG A 108 8.58 12.34 -6.25
N THR A 109 7.78 12.21 -7.30
CA THR A 109 6.90 13.26 -7.79
C THR A 109 5.57 13.17 -7.04
N ASN A 110 5.30 14.18 -6.21
CA ASN A 110 4.06 14.30 -5.47
C ASN A 110 3.59 15.77 -5.45
N GLY A 111 2.28 15.97 -5.57
CA GLY A 111 1.68 17.29 -5.70
C GLY A 111 1.85 17.92 -7.08
N PHE A 112 1.44 19.18 -7.18
CA PHE A 112 1.49 20.00 -8.38
C PHE A 112 1.92 21.42 -7.99
N LEU A 113 2.76 22.05 -8.82
CA LEU A 113 3.09 23.46 -8.69
C LEU A 113 2.39 24.22 -9.83
N PHE A 114 1.46 25.09 -9.46
CA PHE A 114 0.81 26.00 -10.39
C PHE A 114 1.44 27.39 -10.25
N VAL A 115 2.00 27.90 -11.34
CA VAL A 115 2.53 29.26 -11.40
C VAL A 115 1.52 30.10 -12.16
N GLN A 116 0.91 31.06 -11.47
CA GLN A 116 -0.04 32.00 -12.05
C GLN A 116 0.57 33.40 -12.01
N THR A 117 0.83 33.96 -13.18
CA THR A 117 1.13 35.38 -13.35
C THR A 117 -0.16 36.14 -13.62
N ASP A 118 -0.19 37.45 -13.39
CA ASP A 118 -1.35 38.28 -13.73
C ASP A 118 -1.55 38.37 -15.26
N LYS A 119 -0.47 38.24 -16.04
CA LYS A 119 -0.50 38.22 -17.51
C LYS A 119 0.67 37.41 -18.11
N PRO A 120 0.55 36.94 -19.36
CA PRO A 120 1.59 36.13 -20.00
C PRO A 120 2.78 36.92 -20.57
N LEU A 121 2.69 38.26 -20.66
CA LEU A 121 3.72 39.12 -21.27
C LEU A 121 3.85 40.47 -20.54
N TYR A 122 5.09 40.88 -20.26
CA TYR A 122 5.43 42.17 -19.65
C TYR A 122 6.33 42.98 -20.58
N THR A 123 6.19 44.31 -20.55
CA THR A 123 7.22 45.21 -21.08
C THR A 123 8.23 45.55 -19.96
N PRO A 124 9.48 45.89 -20.30
CA PRO A 124 10.45 46.36 -19.30
C PRO A 124 9.87 47.51 -18.45
N HIS A 125 10.16 47.51 -17.15
CA HIS A 125 9.68 48.45 -16.12
C HIS A 125 8.21 48.31 -15.68
N GLN A 126 7.50 47.26 -16.10
CA GLN A 126 6.21 46.90 -15.51
C GLN A 126 6.43 45.98 -14.29
N ALA A 127 5.75 46.28 -13.20
CA ALA A 127 5.65 45.45 -12.00
C ALA A 127 4.18 45.09 -11.76
#